data_AF-A0A967QY79-F1
#
_entry.id   AF-A0A967QY79-F1
#
_cell.length_a   1.000
_cell.length_b   1.000
_cell.length_c   1.000
_cell.angle_alpha   90.00
_cell.angle_beta   90.00
_cell.angle_gamma   90.00
#
_symmetry.space_group_name_H-M   'P 1'
#
loop_
_entity.id
_entity.type
_entity.pdbx_description
1 polymer ?
#
loop_
_entity_poly.entity_id
_entity_poly.type
_entity_poly.pdbx_seq_one_letter_code
_entity_poly.pdbx_strand_id
1 'polypeptide(L)' 'AIPVLFAITIHEVAHGWVARRCGDATALMAGRLTLNPVKHVDPIGTIAVPVF' A
#
# COMPACT_ATOMS: atom_id res chain seq x y z
N ALA A 1 -1.97 -9.62 15.31
CA ALA A 1 -2.06 -8.35 14.55
C ALA A 1 -1.01 -8.26 13.44
N ILE A 2 0.29 -8.39 13.75
CA ILE A 2 1.41 -8.27 12.80
C ILE A 2 1.32 -9.20 11.56
N PRO A 3 0.93 -10.49 11.67
CA PRO A 3 0.90 -11.39 10.51
C PRO A 3 -0.13 -10.99 9.44
N VAL A 4 -1.27 -10.43 9.87
CA VAL A 4 -2.36 -10.02 8.98
C VAL A 4 -1.96 -8.77 8.18
N LEU A 5 -1.31 -7.79 8.83
CA LEU A 5 -0.81 -6.60 8.15
C LEU A 5 0.23 -6.95 7.09
N PHE A 6 1.12 -7.89 7.38
CA PHE A 6 2.09 -8.37 6.41
C PHE A 6 1.43 -9.09 5.22
N ALA A 7 0.44 -9.94 5.49
CA ALA A 7 -0.31 -10.65 4.45
C ALA A 7 -1.05 -9.68 3.51
N ILE A 8 -1.71 -8.66 4.06
CA ILE A 8 -2.41 -7.63 3.28
C ILE A 8 -1.42 -6.80 2.45
N THR A 9 -0.26 -6.43 3.01
CA THR A 9 0.77 -5.69 2.28
C THR A 9 1.25 -6.46 1.04
N ILE A 10 1.51 -7.77 1.18
CA ILE A 10 1.90 -8.61 0.04
C ILE A 10 0.76 -8.73 -0.98
N HIS A 11 -0.48 -8.88 -0.51
CA HIS A 11 -1.66 -9.00 -1.37
C HIS A 11 -1.82 -7.77 -2.27
N GLU A 12 -1.72 -6.56 -1.71
CA GLU A 12 -1.87 -5.32 -2.46
C GLU A 12 -0.70 -5.06 -3.42
N VAL A 13 0.53 -5.38 -3.00
CA VAL A 13 1.71 -5.29 -3.89
C VAL A 13 1.62 -6.28 -5.04
N ALA A 14 1.08 -7.48 -4.82
CA ALA A 14 0.86 -8.47 -5.86
C ALA A 14 -0.14 -7.97 -6.91
N HIS A 15 -1.26 -7.37 -6.49
CA HIS A 15 -2.21 -6.74 -7.41
C HIS A 15 -1.57 -5.64 -8.24
N GLY A 16 -0.86 -4.70 -7.60
CA GLY A 16 -0.16 -3.62 -8.30
C GLY A 16 0.92 -4.13 -9.27
N TRP A 17 1.54 -5.27 -8.96
CA TRP A 17 2.58 -5.87 -9.80
C TRP A 17 2.00 -6.55 -11.03
N VAL A 18 0.86 -7.24 -10.89
CA VAL A 18 0.11 -7.78 -12.02
C VAL A 18 -0.43 -6.64 -12.89
N ALA A 19 -1.03 -5.61 -12.29
CA ALA A 19 -1.49 -4.42 -13.01
C ALA A 19 -0.37 -3.77 -13.83
N ARG A 20 0.83 -3.62 -13.25
CA ARG A 20 2.02 -3.12 -13.95
C ARG A 20 2.37 -3.99 -15.16
N ARG A 21 2.32 -5.33 -15.01
CA ARG A 21 2.59 -6.23 -16.15
C ARG A 21 1.52 -6.17 -17.23
N CYS A 22 0.29 -5.86 -16.86
CA CYS A 22 -0.80 -5.62 -17.80
C CYS A 22 -0.80 -4.19 -18.39
N GLY A 23 0.21 -3.36 -18.08
CA GLY A 23 0.39 -2.03 -18.63
C GLY A 23 -0.15 -0.88 -17.76
N ASP A 24 -0.76 -1.16 -16.61
CA ASP A 24 -1.21 -0.14 -15.66
C ASP A 24 -0.08 0.19 -14.66
N ALA A 25 0.62 1.29 -14.93
CA ALA A 25 1.72 1.76 -14.11
C ALA A 25 1.28 2.63 -12.91
N THR A 26 -0.02 2.82 -12.66
CA THR A 26 -0.54 3.76 -11.64
C THR A 26 0.04 3.49 -10.26
N ALA A 27 0.02 2.24 -9.80
CA ALA A 27 0.55 1.87 -8.48
C ALA A 27 2.08 2.04 -8.37
N LEU A 28 2.80 1.85 -9.48
CA LEU A 28 4.25 2.09 -9.54
C LEU A 28 4.56 3.58 -9.51
N MET A 29 3.86 4.38 -10.31
CA MET A 29 4.04 5.84 -10.40
C MET A 29 3.67 6.54 -9.10
N ALA A 30 2.65 6.04 -8.39
CA ALA A 30 2.28 6.51 -7.06
C ALA A 30 3.30 6.12 -5.96
N GLY A 31 4.34 5.34 -6.28
CA GLY A 31 5.33 4.87 -5.30
C GLY A 31 4.78 3.86 -4.29
N ARG A 32 3.58 3.31 -4.54
CA ARG A 32 2.85 2.39 -3.66
C ARG A 32 3.19 0.91 -3.91
N LEU A 33 3.96 0.59 -4.95
CA LEU A 33 4.48 -0.76 -5.18
C LEU A 33 5.64 -1.10 -4.23
N THR A 34 5.40 -1.13 -2.91
CA THR A 34 6.42 -1.31 -1.88
C THR A 34 5.95 -2.24 -0.76
N LEU A 35 6.83 -3.15 -0.31
CA LEU A 35 6.57 -4.00 0.85
C LEU A 35 6.73 -3.26 2.19
N ASN A 36 6.96 -1.95 2.16
CA ASN A 36 7.03 -1.14 3.36
C ASN A 36 5.60 -0.68 3.75
N PRO A 37 5.01 -1.22 4.83
CA PRO A 37 3.68 -0.83 5.27
C PRO A 37 3.64 0.65 5.70
N VAL A 38 4.76 1.23 6.15
CA VAL A 38 4.82 2.64 6.58
C VAL A 38 4.60 3.61 5.42
N LYS A 39 4.95 3.23 4.18
CA LYS A 39 4.69 4.05 2.99
C LYS A 39 3.23 4.02 2.52
N HIS A 40 2.44 3.08 3.04
CA HIS A 40 1.00 2.99 2.81
C HIS A 40 0.18 3.68 3.92
N VAL A 41 0.84 4.07 5.02
CA VAL A 41 0.20 4.80 6.11
C VAL A 41 0.22 6.29 5.77
N ASP A 42 -0.94 6.81 5.37
CA ASP A 42 -1.15 8.24 5.20
C ASP A 42 -1.24 8.91 6.59
N PRO A 43 -0.28 9.78 6.98
CA PRO A 43 -0.29 10.41 8.31
C PRO A 43 -1.49 11.32 8.53
N ILE A 44 -2.09 11.87 7.47
CA ILE A 44 -3.33 12.65 7.54
C ILE A 44 -4.49 11.75 7.99
N GLY A 45 -4.68 10.59 7.33
CA GLY A 45 -5.74 9.65 7.70
C GLY A 45 -5.51 8.95 9.05
N THR A 46 -4.25 8.77 9.43
CA THR A 46 -3.86 7.96 10.61
C THR A 46 -3.74 8.80 11.89
N ILE A 47 -3.43 10.09 11.79
CA ILE A 47 -3.24 10.97 12.96
C ILE A 47 -4.33 12.04 13.03
N ALA A 48 -4.73 12.67 11.91
CA ALA A 48 -5.69 13.77 11.96
C ALA A 48 -7.13 13.28 12.22
N VAL A 49 -7.52 12.13 11.66
CA VAL A 49 -8.89 11.58 11.83
C VAL A 49 -9.18 11.14 13.28
N PRO A 50 -8.31 10.40 14.00
CA PRO A 50 -8.61 10.00 15.38
C PRO A 50 -8.43 11.11 16.43
N VAL A 51 -7.81 12.23 16.07
CA VAL A 51 -7.63 13.39 16.97
C VAL A 51 -8.82 14.37 16.89
N PHE A 52 -9.65 14.27 15.85
CA PHE A 52 -10.89 15.06 15.68
C PHE A 52 -12.14 14.29 16.07
#